data_AF-A0A7W1Z6N2-F1
#
_entry.id   AF-A0A7W1Z6N2-F1
#
_cell.length_a   1.000
_cell.length_b   1.000
_cell.length_c   1.000
_cell.angle_alpha   90.00
_cell.angle_beta   90.00
_cell.angle_gamma   90.00
#
_symmetry.space_group_name_H-M   'P 1'
#
loop_
_entity.id
_entity.type
_entity.pdbx_description
1 polymer ?
#
loop_
_entity_poly.entity_id
_entity_poly.type
_entity_poly.pdbx_seq_one_letter_code
_entity_poly.pdbx_strand_id
1 'polypeptide(L)'
;MISKLFSNAFHSAEAEIKRSTKPDYKVMLICVTVAISLSLIKYLGDYKFFLDILKTTGLTGFADTFESQMTINPHAELYRLIYWASNVIFFYTIPPFILIRFVFKEKFSEYGLGFKGAFKDYKVYVAMLLVMIPLVLFFSTTKSFQARYPFYDLSEGESPYPNLLIWELVYFI
;
A
#
# COMPACT_ATOMS: atom_id res chain seq x y z
N MET A 1 13.26 -11.09 29.93
CA MET A 1 14.13 -10.27 29.05
C MET A 1 13.33 -9.25 28.23
N ILE A 2 12.20 -9.67 27.64
CA ILE A 2 11.30 -8.80 26.85
C ILE A 2 10.71 -7.64 27.67
N SER A 3 10.22 -7.86 28.90
CA SER A 3 9.61 -6.78 29.70
C SER A 3 10.57 -5.64 30.08
N LYS A 4 11.85 -5.95 30.35
CA LYS A 4 12.88 -4.93 30.65
C LYS A 4 13.22 -4.08 29.42
N LEU A 5 13.17 -4.67 28.22
CA LEU A 5 13.44 -3.97 26.96
C LEU A 5 12.34 -2.94 26.67
N PHE A 6 11.08 -3.34 26.79
CA PHE A 6 9.93 -2.44 26.62
C PHE A 6 9.88 -1.34 27.69
N SER A 7 10.10 -1.68 28.96
CA SER A 7 10.09 -0.69 30.06
C SER A 7 11.16 0.37 29.88
N ASN A 8 12.39 -0.04 29.55
CA ASN A 8 13.48 0.92 29.36
C ASN A 8 13.27 1.80 28.13
N ALA A 9 12.85 1.24 27.00
CA ALA A 9 12.55 2.00 25.78
C ALA A 9 11.41 3.00 26.00
N PHE A 10 10.38 2.60 26.74
CA PHE A 10 9.23 3.45 27.06
C PHE A 10 9.64 4.61 27.96
N HIS A 11 10.39 4.35 29.04
CA HIS A 11 10.86 5.41 29.94
C HIS A 11 11.87 6.36 29.28
N SER A 12 12.73 5.88 28.37
CA SER A 12 13.62 6.76 27.61
C SER A 12 12.84 7.68 26.66
N ALA A 13 11.82 7.15 25.98
CA ALA A 13 10.97 7.96 25.11
C ALA A 13 10.16 9.01 25.90
N GLU A 14 9.58 8.63 27.05
CA GLU A 14 8.88 9.58 27.94
C GLU A 14 9.80 10.71 28.45
N ALA A 15 11.04 10.40 28.79
CA ALA A 15 12.01 11.38 29.27
C ALA A 15 12.41 12.38 28.17
N GLU A 16 12.48 11.92 26.91
CA GLU A 16 12.78 12.74 25.74
C GLU A 16 11.60 13.64 25.36
N ILE A 17 10.37 13.10 25.38
CA ILE A 17 9.12 13.86 25.18
C ILE A 17 8.98 14.97 26.22
N LYS A 18 9.27 14.69 27.50
CA LYS A 18 9.22 15.71 28.57
C LYS A 18 10.24 16.84 28.42
N ARG A 19 11.31 16.65 27.64
CA ARG A 19 12.35 17.67 27.41
C ARG A 19 12.09 18.54 26.19
N SER A 20 11.32 18.07 25.20
CA SER A 20 11.05 18.82 23.98
C SER A 20 9.75 19.61 24.09
N THR A 21 9.86 20.92 24.30
CA THR A 21 8.71 21.85 24.27
C THR A 21 8.41 22.40 22.87
N LYS A 22 9.19 22.02 21.84
CA LYS A 22 9.00 22.47 20.46
C LYS A 22 8.32 21.39 19.62
N PRO A 23 7.37 21.77 18.75
CA PRO A 23 6.75 20.83 17.83
C PRO A 23 7.81 20.20 16.91
N ASP A 24 7.75 18.88 16.78
CA ASP A 24 8.62 18.13 15.87
C ASP A 24 8.14 18.33 14.42
N TYR A 25 8.79 19.28 13.74
CA TYR A 25 8.49 19.62 12.34
C TYR A 25 8.65 18.41 11.40
N LYS A 26 9.54 17.46 11.74
CA LYS A 26 9.78 16.27 10.93
C LYS A 26 8.56 15.35 10.99
N VAL A 27 8.05 15.10 12.20
CA VAL A 27 6.82 14.32 12.40
C VAL A 27 5.62 15.00 11.74
N MET A 28 5.50 16.33 11.87
CA MET A 28 4.43 17.07 11.20
C MET A 28 4.47 16.91 9.68
N LEU A 29 5.65 17.06 9.06
CA LEU A 29 5.81 16.87 7.62
C LEU A 29 5.45 15.43 7.19
N ILE A 30 5.87 14.43 7.95
CA ILE A 30 5.50 13.03 7.69
C ILE A 30 3.98 12.86 7.73
N CYS A 31 3.30 13.36 8.77
CA CYS A 31 1.85 13.27 8.89
C CYS A 31 1.12 13.96 7.73
N VAL A 32 1.58 15.15 7.33
CA VAL A 32 1.01 15.89 6.20
C VAL A 32 1.23 15.13 4.89
N THR A 33 2.45 14.60 4.65
CA THR A 33 2.73 13.78 3.46
C THR A 33 1.85 12.55 3.42
N VAL A 34 1.67 11.84 4.55
CA VAL A 34 0.78 10.66 4.62
C VAL A 34 -0.67 11.06 4.34
N ALA A 35 -1.17 12.15 4.94
CA ALA A 35 -2.53 12.61 4.71
C ALA A 35 -2.78 12.98 3.23
N ILE A 36 -1.81 13.66 2.60
CA ILE A 36 -1.88 14.00 1.17
C ILE A 36 -1.82 12.72 0.32
N SER A 37 -0.87 11.81 0.57
CA SER A 37 -0.75 10.55 -0.16
C SER A 37 -2.04 9.73 -0.09
N LEU A 38 -2.63 9.58 1.10
CA LEU A 38 -3.88 8.83 1.29
C LEU A 38 -5.06 9.51 0.58
N SER A 39 -5.11 10.84 0.61
CA SER A 39 -6.14 11.59 -0.11
C SER A 39 -5.99 11.40 -1.62
N LEU A 40 -4.77 11.49 -2.14
CA LEU A 40 -4.48 11.27 -3.56
C LEU A 40 -4.79 9.83 -3.98
N ILE A 41 -4.43 8.81 -3.19
CA ILE A 41 -4.83 7.42 -3.46
C ILE A 41 -6.35 7.29 -3.49
N LYS A 42 -7.07 7.93 -2.56
CA LYS A 42 -8.54 7.83 -2.50
C LYS A 42 -9.21 8.39 -3.76
N TYR A 43 -8.73 9.51 -4.28
CA TYR A 43 -9.33 10.18 -5.44
C TYR A 43 -8.72 9.70 -6.77
N LEU A 44 -7.40 9.75 -6.92
CA LEU A 44 -6.71 9.33 -8.15
C LEU A 44 -6.64 7.81 -8.31
N GLY A 45 -6.84 7.03 -7.24
CA GLY A 45 -7.02 5.58 -7.37
C GLY A 45 -8.38 5.18 -7.96
N ASP A 46 -9.36 6.09 -7.97
CA ASP A 46 -10.62 5.89 -8.70
C ASP A 46 -10.47 6.39 -10.14
N TYR A 47 -10.48 5.44 -11.09
CA TYR A 47 -10.31 5.75 -12.50
C TYR A 47 -11.38 6.72 -13.04
N LYS A 48 -12.57 6.76 -12.44
CA LYS A 48 -13.66 7.66 -12.86
C LYS A 48 -13.32 9.11 -12.54
N PHE A 49 -12.82 9.36 -11.33
CA PHE A 49 -12.38 10.69 -10.93
C PHE A 49 -11.24 11.19 -11.83
N PHE A 50 -10.28 10.32 -12.15
CA PHE A 50 -9.20 10.66 -13.07
C PHE A 50 -9.72 10.92 -14.51
N LEU A 51 -10.68 10.13 -14.97
CA LEU A 51 -11.33 10.33 -16.26
C LEU A 51 -12.01 11.70 -16.35
N ASP A 52 -12.71 12.12 -15.29
CA ASP A 52 -13.34 13.43 -15.20
C ASP A 52 -12.31 14.57 -15.28
N ILE A 53 -11.15 14.41 -14.64
CA ILE A 53 -10.03 15.35 -14.77
C ILE A 53 -9.55 15.42 -16.22
N LEU A 54 -9.35 14.28 -16.89
CA LEU A 54 -8.87 14.25 -18.27
C LEU A 54 -9.86 14.92 -19.23
N LYS A 55 -11.17 14.64 -19.06
CA LYS A 55 -12.22 15.26 -19.87
C LYS A 55 -12.30 16.77 -19.65
N THR A 56 -12.21 17.21 -18.39
CA THR A 56 -12.27 18.65 -18.03
C THR A 56 -11.03 19.43 -18.49
N THR A 57 -9.86 18.80 -18.54
CA THR A 57 -8.62 19.42 -19.00
C THR A 57 -8.49 19.46 -20.53
N GLY A 58 -9.47 18.90 -21.26
CA GLY A 58 -9.51 18.91 -22.72
C GLY A 58 -8.70 17.80 -23.39
N LEU A 59 -8.19 16.82 -22.63
CA LEU A 59 -7.47 15.65 -23.16
C LEU A 59 -8.44 14.54 -23.59
N THR A 60 -9.47 14.89 -24.36
CA THR A 60 -10.58 13.99 -24.68
C THR A 60 -10.14 12.71 -25.39
N GLY A 61 -9.23 12.78 -26.38
CA GLY A 61 -8.75 11.57 -27.07
C GLY A 61 -8.02 10.58 -26.15
N PHE A 62 -7.28 11.07 -25.15
CA PHE A 62 -6.66 10.22 -24.15
C PHE A 62 -7.70 9.68 -23.15
N ALA A 63 -8.65 10.53 -22.73
CA ALA A 63 -9.76 10.14 -21.87
C ALA A 63 -10.57 9.00 -22.49
N ASP A 64 -10.93 9.08 -23.77
CA ASP A 64 -11.72 8.08 -24.47
C ASP A 64 -10.97 6.74 -24.59
N THR A 65 -9.66 6.81 -24.87
CA THR A 65 -8.80 5.61 -24.91
C THR A 65 -8.72 4.96 -23.53
N PHE A 66 -8.49 5.76 -22.48
CA PHE A 66 -8.42 5.29 -21.10
C PHE A 66 -9.75 4.69 -20.63
N GLU A 67 -10.87 5.36 -20.91
CA GLU A 67 -12.22 4.88 -20.60
C GLU A 67 -12.51 3.54 -21.29
N SER A 68 -12.16 3.40 -22.57
CA SER A 68 -12.32 2.16 -23.31
C SER A 68 -11.55 1.00 -22.66
N GLN A 69 -10.30 1.23 -22.22
CA GLN A 69 -9.52 0.22 -21.51
C GLN A 69 -10.13 -0.18 -20.16
N MET A 70 -10.72 0.78 -19.44
CA MET A 70 -11.27 0.56 -18.09
C MET A 70 -12.70 0.01 -18.09
N THR A 71 -13.41 0.02 -19.22
CA THR A 71 -14.84 -0.32 -19.29
C THR A 71 -15.20 -1.37 -20.34
N ILE A 72 -14.68 -1.24 -21.57
CA ILE A 72 -15.10 -2.06 -22.73
C ILE A 72 -14.17 -3.25 -22.94
N ASN A 73 -12.89 -3.12 -22.55
CA ASN A 73 -11.90 -4.17 -22.73
C ASN A 73 -12.33 -5.48 -22.04
N PRO A 74 -12.17 -6.67 -22.66
CA PRO A 74 -12.43 -7.95 -22.02
C PRO A 74 -11.69 -8.17 -20.68
N HIS A 75 -10.58 -7.46 -20.48
CA HIS A 75 -9.75 -7.50 -19.26
C HIS A 75 -9.85 -6.20 -18.46
N ALA A 76 -10.93 -5.43 -18.64
CA ALA A 76 -11.13 -4.13 -18.00
C ALA A 76 -10.98 -4.20 -16.47
N GLU A 77 -11.37 -5.30 -15.83
CA GLU A 77 -11.15 -5.49 -14.41
C GLU A 77 -9.68 -5.51 -14.02
N LEU A 78 -8.85 -6.25 -14.75
CA LEU A 78 -7.42 -6.30 -14.52
C LEU A 78 -6.81 -4.91 -14.69
N TYR A 79 -7.21 -4.17 -15.74
CA TYR A 79 -6.74 -2.80 -15.94
C TYR A 79 -7.11 -1.87 -14.79
N ARG A 80 -8.33 -1.95 -14.25
CA ARG A 80 -8.77 -1.15 -13.10
C ARG A 80 -7.97 -1.49 -11.85
N LEU A 81 -7.74 -2.78 -11.59
CA LEU A 81 -6.95 -3.23 -10.44
C LEU A 81 -5.48 -2.83 -10.54
N ILE A 82 -4.85 -3.00 -11.72
CA ILE A 82 -3.48 -2.55 -11.97
C ILE A 82 -3.37 -1.04 -11.80
N TYR A 83 -4.32 -0.27 -12.33
CA TYR A 83 -4.36 1.18 -12.18
C TYR A 83 -4.45 1.59 -10.70
N TRP A 84 -5.35 0.96 -9.95
CA TRP A 84 -5.50 1.21 -8.51
C TRP A 84 -4.23 0.87 -7.74
N ALA A 85 -3.68 -0.34 -7.94
CA ALA A 85 -2.45 -0.78 -7.29
C ALA A 85 -1.26 0.13 -7.63
N SER A 86 -1.15 0.56 -8.90
CA SER A 86 -0.10 1.49 -9.34
C SER A 86 -0.17 2.82 -8.60
N ASN A 87 -1.39 3.36 -8.38
CA ASN A 87 -1.58 4.57 -7.57
C ASN A 87 -1.17 4.36 -6.12
N VAL A 88 -1.57 3.24 -5.51
CA VAL A 88 -1.19 2.90 -4.12
C VAL A 88 0.34 2.82 -3.99
N ILE A 89 1.00 2.02 -4.83
CA ILE A 89 2.45 1.85 -4.83
C ILE A 89 3.15 3.19 -5.02
N PHE A 90 2.71 4.00 -5.99
CA PHE A 90 3.29 5.30 -6.27
C PHE A 90 3.21 6.24 -5.06
N PHE A 91 2.04 6.44 -4.47
CA PHE A 91 1.84 7.40 -3.39
C PHE A 91 2.35 6.92 -2.02
N TYR A 92 2.51 5.62 -1.83
CA TYR A 92 3.19 5.06 -0.65
C TYR A 92 4.72 5.07 -0.77
N THR A 93 5.25 5.10 -1.99
CA THR A 93 6.70 5.03 -2.21
C THR A 93 7.31 6.40 -2.51
N ILE A 94 6.80 7.09 -3.54
CA ILE A 94 7.45 8.26 -4.12
C ILE A 94 7.42 9.47 -3.17
N PRO A 95 6.28 9.91 -2.60
CA PRO A 95 6.28 11.04 -1.68
C PRO A 95 7.15 10.82 -0.43
N PRO A 96 7.08 9.66 0.28
CA PRO A 96 8.00 9.38 1.38
C PRO A 96 9.46 9.35 0.94
N PHE A 97 9.77 8.80 -0.24
CA PHE A 97 11.16 8.73 -0.72
C PHE A 97 11.72 10.11 -1.02
N ILE A 98 10.91 10.98 -1.63
CA ILE A 98 11.28 12.37 -1.88
C ILE A 98 11.53 13.09 -0.55
N LEU A 99 10.64 12.92 0.42
CA LEU A 99 10.76 13.53 1.75
C LEU A 99 12.06 13.10 2.45
N ILE A 100 12.34 11.79 2.49
CA ILE A 100 13.56 11.25 3.12
C ILE A 100 14.82 11.78 2.42
N ARG A 101 14.89 11.66 1.09
CA ARG A 101 16.13 11.89 0.35
C ARG A 101 16.46 13.36 0.11
N PHE A 102 15.44 14.18 -0.13
CA PHE A 102 15.62 15.58 -0.54
C PHE A 102 15.32 16.58 0.56
N VAL A 103 14.32 16.30 1.42
CA VAL A 103 13.95 17.21 2.52
C VAL A 103 14.77 16.91 3.77
N PHE A 104 14.73 15.66 4.27
CA PHE A 104 15.49 15.27 5.45
C PHE A 104 16.97 14.99 5.15
N LYS A 105 17.29 14.66 3.90
CA LYS A 105 18.65 14.31 3.42
C LYS A 105 19.23 13.11 4.17
N GLU A 106 18.36 12.17 4.54
CA GLU A 106 18.71 10.97 5.30
C GLU A 106 18.80 9.75 4.39
N LYS A 107 19.32 8.64 4.92
CA LYS A 107 19.48 7.39 4.17
C LYS A 107 18.25 6.51 4.35
N PHE A 108 17.78 5.87 3.27
CA PHE A 108 16.69 4.89 3.31
C PHE A 108 16.93 3.75 4.30
N SER A 109 18.18 3.37 4.53
CA SER A 109 18.56 2.35 5.51
C SER A 109 18.18 2.70 6.96
N GLU A 110 18.03 3.99 7.28
CA GLU A 110 17.59 4.47 8.60
C GLU A 110 16.07 4.29 8.79
N TYR A 111 15.34 4.06 7.70
CA TYR A 111 13.89 3.87 7.65
C TYR A 111 13.48 2.40 7.39
N GLY A 112 14.36 1.45 7.68
CA GLY A 112 14.06 0.02 7.56
C GLY A 112 14.25 -0.57 6.15
N LEU A 113 14.64 0.22 5.15
CA LEU A 113 15.00 -0.28 3.80
C LEU A 113 16.42 -0.86 3.73
N GLY A 114 16.98 -1.29 4.86
CA GLY A 114 18.27 -1.95 4.93
C GLY A 114 18.10 -3.48 5.01
N PHE A 115 18.83 -4.22 4.20
CA PHE A 115 18.84 -5.70 4.26
C PHE A 115 19.60 -6.26 5.47
N LYS A 116 20.30 -5.41 6.23
CA LYS A 116 21.17 -5.85 7.33
C LYS A 116 20.33 -6.39 8.49
N GLY A 117 20.32 -7.71 8.63
CA GLY A 117 19.60 -8.40 9.71
C GLY A 117 18.12 -8.62 9.42
N ALA A 118 17.64 -8.43 8.18
CA ALA A 118 16.23 -8.62 7.82
C ALA A 118 15.69 -10.02 8.17
N PHE A 119 16.54 -11.04 8.17
CA PHE A 119 16.18 -12.42 8.50
C PHE A 119 16.58 -12.84 9.92
N LYS A 120 17.05 -11.92 10.77
CA LYS A 120 17.57 -12.26 12.10
C LYS A 120 16.49 -12.90 12.98
N ASP A 121 15.25 -12.44 12.84
CA ASP A 121 14.12 -12.86 13.67
C ASP A 121 13.08 -13.70 12.90
N TYR A 122 13.49 -14.38 11.82
CA TYR A 122 12.60 -15.18 10.95
C TYR A 122 11.73 -16.19 11.72
N LYS A 123 12.24 -16.74 12.84
CA LYS A 123 11.51 -17.70 13.68
C LYS A 123 10.21 -17.11 14.25
N VAL A 124 10.21 -15.82 14.60
CA VAL A 124 9.00 -15.13 15.08
C VAL A 124 7.97 -15.03 13.96
N TYR A 125 8.40 -14.66 12.75
CA TYR A 125 7.52 -14.62 11.59
C TYR A 125 6.94 -15.99 11.23
N VAL A 126 7.76 -17.05 11.28
CA VAL A 126 7.28 -18.43 11.08
C VAL A 126 6.26 -18.82 12.15
N ALA A 127 6.50 -18.50 13.43
CA ALA A 127 5.54 -18.78 14.49
C ALA A 127 4.21 -18.04 14.27
N MET A 128 4.26 -16.76 13.87
CA MET A 128 3.06 -16.00 13.53
C MET A 128 2.31 -16.60 12.33
N LEU A 129 3.03 -17.03 11.29
CA LEU A 129 2.43 -17.70 10.13
C LEU A 129 1.77 -19.02 10.51
N LEU A 130 2.40 -19.83 11.35
CA LEU A 130 1.82 -21.09 11.83
C LEU A 130 0.49 -20.88 12.58
N VAL A 131 0.32 -19.74 13.25
CA VAL A 131 -0.94 -19.36 13.90
C VAL A 131 -1.95 -18.78 12.90
N MET A 132 -1.50 -17.94 11.97
CA MET A 132 -2.39 -17.26 11.01
C MET A 132 -2.92 -18.20 9.93
N ILE A 133 -2.12 -19.13 9.41
CA ILE A 133 -2.52 -20.08 8.35
C ILE A 133 -3.80 -20.85 8.71
N PRO A 134 -3.91 -21.56 9.86
CA PRO A 134 -5.13 -22.30 10.18
C PRO A 134 -6.35 -21.38 10.35
N LEU A 135 -6.16 -20.17 10.88
CA LEU A 135 -7.24 -19.19 10.97
C LEU A 135 -7.73 -18.76 9.59
N VAL A 136 -6.80 -18.41 8.68
CA VAL A 136 -7.14 -18.02 7.30
C VAL A 136 -7.82 -19.18 6.57
N LEU A 137 -7.33 -20.41 6.72
CA LEU A 137 -7.97 -21.60 6.12
C LEU A 137 -9.38 -21.87 6.67
N PHE A 138 -9.61 -21.61 7.96
CA PHE A 138 -10.93 -21.73 8.54
C PHE A 138 -11.88 -20.65 8.00
N PHE A 139 -11.46 -19.38 8.05
CA PHE A 139 -12.30 -18.25 7.65
C PHE A 139 -12.49 -18.12 6.13
N SER A 140 -11.59 -18.67 5.31
CA SER A 140 -11.71 -18.64 3.84
C SER A 140 -12.93 -19.39 3.31
N THR A 141 -13.49 -20.31 4.12
CA THR A 141 -14.72 -21.04 3.80
C THR A 141 -16.00 -20.23 4.06
N THR A 142 -15.89 -19.08 4.72
CA THR A 142 -17.07 -18.26 5.05
C THR A 142 -17.51 -17.41 3.87
N LYS A 143 -18.83 -17.23 3.72
CA LYS A 143 -19.42 -16.39 2.67
C LYS A 143 -18.91 -14.95 2.72
N SER A 144 -18.73 -14.39 3.92
CA SER A 144 -18.19 -13.03 4.08
C SER A 144 -16.77 -12.89 3.56
N PHE A 145 -15.94 -13.92 3.68
CA PHE A 145 -14.59 -13.92 3.14
C PHE A 145 -14.59 -14.05 1.62
N GLN A 146 -15.37 -15.00 1.09
CA GLN A 146 -15.52 -15.23 -0.35
C GLN A 146 -16.16 -14.03 -1.10
N ALA A 147 -16.97 -13.23 -0.42
CA ALA A 147 -17.53 -12.00 -0.99
C ALA A 147 -16.49 -10.87 -1.14
N ARG A 148 -15.30 -11.02 -0.53
CA ARG A 148 -14.21 -10.04 -0.61
C ARG A 148 -12.99 -10.53 -1.37
N TYR A 149 -12.80 -11.86 -1.41
CA TYR A 149 -11.64 -12.50 -2.01
C TYR A 149 -12.09 -13.63 -2.95
N PRO A 150 -11.40 -13.80 -4.11
CA PRO A 150 -10.26 -13.02 -4.60
C PRO A 150 -10.62 -11.57 -4.97
N PHE A 151 -9.62 -10.68 -5.00
CA PHE A 151 -9.83 -9.28 -5.42
C PHE A 151 -10.09 -9.14 -6.92
N TYR A 152 -9.63 -10.12 -7.70
CA TYR A 152 -9.91 -10.26 -9.12
C TYR A 152 -11.03 -11.28 -9.31
N ASP A 153 -12.20 -10.79 -9.69
CA ASP A 153 -13.39 -11.58 -9.98
C ASP A 153 -13.29 -12.13 -11.40
N LEU A 154 -13.12 -13.45 -11.49
CA LEU A 154 -13.12 -14.14 -12.78
C LEU A 154 -14.53 -14.13 -13.37
N SER A 155 -14.66 -13.59 -14.58
CA SER A 155 -15.94 -13.65 -15.29
C SER A 155 -16.28 -15.08 -15.69
N GLU A 156 -17.57 -15.40 -15.81
CA GLU A 156 -18.01 -16.74 -16.23
C GLU A 156 -17.39 -17.12 -17.59
N GLY A 157 -16.60 -18.20 -17.61
CA GLY A 157 -15.90 -18.67 -18.81
C GLY A 157 -14.53 -18.04 -19.08
N GLU A 158 -14.07 -17.12 -18.23
CA GLU A 158 -12.71 -16.57 -18.31
C GLU A 158 -11.67 -17.59 -17.83
N SER A 159 -10.58 -17.74 -18.59
CA SER A 159 -9.42 -18.53 -18.14
C SER A 159 -8.68 -17.78 -17.01
N PRO A 160 -8.41 -18.44 -15.86
CA PRO A 160 -7.62 -17.83 -14.78
C PRO A 160 -6.23 -17.38 -15.23
N TYR A 161 -5.64 -18.09 -16.19
CA TYR A 161 -4.35 -17.73 -16.77
C TYR A 161 -4.54 -16.94 -18.07
N PRO A 162 -3.78 -15.85 -18.30
CA PRO A 162 -2.70 -15.30 -17.47
C PRO A 162 -3.13 -14.22 -16.47
N ASN A 163 -4.37 -13.73 -16.54
CA ASN A 163 -4.79 -12.50 -15.86
C ASN A 163 -4.68 -12.57 -14.34
N LEU A 164 -5.10 -13.68 -13.73
CA LEU A 164 -4.98 -13.85 -12.28
C LEU A 164 -3.51 -13.82 -11.84
N LEU A 165 -2.61 -14.48 -12.59
CA LEU A 165 -1.18 -14.46 -12.26
C LEU A 165 -0.59 -13.05 -12.37
N ILE A 166 -0.96 -12.29 -13.41
CA ILE A 166 -0.53 -10.90 -13.56
C ILE A 166 -1.00 -10.07 -12.37
N TRP A 167 -2.27 -10.23 -11.97
CA TRP A 167 -2.81 -9.53 -10.81
C TRP A 167 -2.06 -9.89 -9.52
N GLU A 168 -1.85 -11.17 -9.22
CA GLU A 168 -1.14 -11.61 -8.02
C GLU A 168 0.30 -11.08 -7.97
N LEU A 169 1.00 -11.01 -9.12
CA LEU A 169 2.34 -10.43 -9.20
C LEU A 169 2.34 -8.92 -8.92
N VAL A 170 1.33 -8.18 -9.37
CA VAL A 170 1.18 -6.76 -9.09
C VAL A 170 0.79 -6.52 -7.63
N TYR A 171 -0.11 -7.33 -7.08
CA TYR A 171 -0.57 -7.25 -5.70
C TYR A 171 0.53 -7.60 -4.68
N PHE A 172 1.51 -8.41 -5.07
CA PHE A 172 2.66 -8.76 -4.22
C PHE A 172 3.63 -7.60 -3.96
N ILE A 173 3.66 -6.59 -4.83
CA ILE A 173 4.57 -5.42 -4.76
C ILE A 173 4.03 -4.40 -3.76
#